data_AF-A0A951KET8-F1
#
_entry.id   AF-A0A951KET8-F1
#
_cell.length_a   1.000
_cell.length_b   1.000
_cell.length_c   1.000
_cell.angle_alpha   90.00
_cell.angle_beta   90.00
_cell.angle_gamma   90.00
#
_symmetry.space_group_name_H-M   'P 1'
#
loop_
_entity.id
_entity.type
_entity.pdbx_description
1 polymer ?
#
loop_
_entity_poly.entity_id
_entity_poly.type
_entity_poly.pdbx_seq_one_letter_code
_entity_poly.pdbx_strand_id
1 'polypeptide(L)'
;KRALADEQNEVLDTLRRHRGPATLTDLLAERDDHVARYVKVAAADLDAAAIQGARGAGGGEAPSVEDLATALASEVADDLRARLQRAVDAADGEEAPLQDAISSAYREWKTSWAQPLVRHHLARAHARGRFAALPAVPLRWVVDDDEGACPDCDDNTLAGPTPKGQPFPTGQEHPPAHVGCRCMVVPEPA
;
A
#
# COMPACT_ATOMS: atom_id res chain seq x y z
N LYS A 1 8.47 -8.48 -0.58
CA LYS A 1 9.68 -8.84 -1.40
C LYS A 1 9.83 -10.34 -1.63
N ARG A 2 9.82 -11.20 -0.60
CA ARG A 2 9.87 -12.68 -0.79
C ARG A 2 8.72 -13.19 -1.66
N ALA A 3 7.48 -12.81 -1.33
CA ALA A 3 6.30 -13.19 -2.12
C ALA A 3 6.40 -12.84 -3.62
N LEU A 4 6.98 -11.68 -3.96
CA LEU A 4 7.24 -11.28 -5.36
C LEU A 4 8.30 -12.18 -6.04
N ALA A 5 9.32 -12.61 -5.30
CA ALA A 5 10.33 -13.52 -5.83
C ALA A 5 9.75 -14.94 -6.03
N ASP A 6 8.92 -15.39 -5.10
CA ASP A 6 8.25 -16.69 -5.20
C ASP A 6 7.29 -16.70 -6.40
N GLU A 7 6.47 -15.66 -6.55
CA GLU A 7 5.57 -15.53 -7.71
C GLU A 7 6.34 -15.42 -9.03
N GLN A 8 7.44 -14.65 -9.07
CA GLN A 8 8.30 -14.59 -10.26
C GLN A 8 8.80 -15.99 -10.66
N ASN A 9 9.25 -16.79 -9.68
CA ASN A 9 9.75 -18.14 -9.95
C ASN A 9 8.64 -19.05 -10.48
N GLU A 10 7.43 -18.96 -9.91
CA GLU A 10 6.25 -19.70 -10.37
C GLU A 10 5.89 -19.32 -11.81
N VAL A 11 5.79 -18.02 -12.11
CA VAL A 11 5.47 -17.51 -13.45
C VAL A 11 6.50 -17.96 -14.49
N LEU A 12 7.80 -17.81 -14.20
CA LEU A 12 8.87 -18.22 -15.10
C LEU A 12 8.92 -19.74 -15.29
N ASP A 13 8.61 -20.51 -14.24
CA ASP A 13 8.53 -21.96 -14.35
C ASP A 13 7.35 -22.41 -15.21
N THR A 14 6.20 -21.75 -15.07
CA THR A 14 5.03 -21.99 -15.92
C THR A 14 5.33 -21.65 -17.38
N LEU A 15 5.98 -20.51 -17.66
CA LEU A 15 6.39 -20.12 -19.01
C LEU A 15 7.27 -21.20 -19.66
N ARG A 16 8.32 -21.68 -18.97
CA ARG A 16 9.23 -22.72 -19.50
C ARG A 16 8.54 -24.04 -19.82
N ARG A 17 7.47 -24.37 -19.11
CA ARG A 17 6.70 -25.62 -19.31
C ARG A 17 5.58 -25.46 -20.34
N HIS A 18 5.23 -24.22 -20.69
CA HIS A 18 4.18 -23.92 -21.65
C HIS A 18 4.60 -24.35 -23.06
N ARG A 19 3.63 -24.76 -23.89
CA ARG A 19 3.88 -25.09 -25.30
C ARG A 19 3.19 -24.08 -26.19
N GLY A 20 3.97 -23.38 -27.00
CA GLY A 20 3.48 -22.30 -27.85
C GLY A 20 3.29 -20.97 -27.09
N PRO A 21 2.68 -19.97 -27.74
CA PRO A 21 2.51 -18.63 -27.18
C PRO A 21 1.73 -18.66 -25.86
N ALA A 22 2.32 -18.12 -24.79
CA ALA A 22 1.68 -18.02 -23.48
C ALA A 22 0.79 -16.76 -23.39
N THR A 23 -0.33 -16.87 -22.69
CA THR A 23 -1.22 -15.75 -22.35
C THR A 23 -1.09 -15.37 -20.88
N LEU A 24 -1.63 -14.21 -20.49
CA LEU A 24 -1.63 -13.78 -19.08
C LEU A 24 -2.31 -14.81 -18.15
N THR A 25 -3.42 -15.41 -18.62
CA THR A 25 -4.18 -16.43 -17.86
C THR A 25 -3.45 -17.76 -17.74
N ASP A 26 -2.48 -18.04 -18.62
CA ASP A 26 -1.61 -19.20 -18.46
C ASP A 26 -0.56 -18.95 -17.37
N LEU A 27 -0.13 -17.69 -17.20
CA LEU A 27 0.98 -17.32 -16.33
C LEU A 27 0.57 -16.98 -14.89
N LEU A 28 -0.61 -16.37 -14.71
CA LEU A 28 -1.10 -15.90 -13.42
C LEU A 28 -2.46 -16.51 -13.10
N ALA A 29 -2.70 -16.70 -11.80
CA ALA A 29 -4.03 -17.01 -11.30
C ALA A 29 -5.04 -15.88 -11.64
N GLU A 30 -6.33 -16.17 -11.44
CA GLU A 30 -7.38 -15.16 -11.54
C GLU A 30 -7.11 -13.98 -10.62
N ARG A 31 -7.64 -12.81 -11.00
CA ARG A 31 -7.34 -11.54 -10.32
C ARG A 31 -7.56 -11.63 -8.80
N ASP A 32 -8.68 -12.21 -8.39
CA ASP A 32 -9.04 -12.26 -6.97
C ASP A 32 -8.11 -13.16 -6.16
N ASP A 33 -7.65 -14.28 -6.72
CA ASP A 33 -6.65 -15.16 -6.10
C ASP A 33 -5.27 -14.47 -6.04
N HIS A 34 -4.92 -13.71 -7.08
CA HIS A 34 -3.70 -12.91 -7.12
C HIS A 34 -3.68 -11.83 -6.04
N VAL A 35 -4.81 -11.15 -5.83
CA VAL A 35 -5.00 -10.19 -4.73
C VAL A 35 -4.93 -10.91 -3.37
N ALA A 36 -5.66 -12.02 -3.21
CA ALA A 36 -5.69 -12.78 -1.97
C ALA A 36 -4.30 -13.24 -1.52
N ARG A 37 -3.42 -13.60 -2.47
CA ARG A 37 -2.00 -13.91 -2.19
C ARG A 37 -1.31 -12.77 -1.45
N TYR A 38 -1.46 -11.53 -1.91
CA TYR A 38 -0.80 -10.38 -1.29
C TYR A 38 -1.49 -9.88 -0.02
N VAL A 39 -2.82 -10.05 0.11
CA VAL A 39 -3.53 -9.79 1.37
C VAL A 39 -2.93 -10.65 2.48
N LYS A 40 -2.76 -11.96 2.23
CA LYS A 40 -2.18 -12.90 3.21
C LYS A 40 -0.77 -12.49 3.64
N VAL A 41 -0.02 -11.83 2.76
CA VAL A 41 1.34 -11.37 3.05
C VAL A 41 1.35 -10.10 3.91
N ALA A 42 0.40 -9.18 3.67
CA ALA A 42 0.42 -7.85 4.27
C ALA A 42 -0.41 -7.72 5.57
N ALA A 43 -1.45 -8.54 5.74
CA ALA A 43 -2.46 -8.35 6.79
C ALA A 43 -1.86 -8.20 8.19
N ALA A 44 -1.01 -9.15 8.62
CA ALA A 44 -0.45 -9.14 9.96
C ALA A 44 0.41 -7.90 10.27
N ASP A 45 1.17 -7.40 9.29
CA ASP A 45 2.00 -6.22 9.46
C ASP A 45 1.15 -4.93 9.53
N LEU A 46 0.06 -4.87 8.77
CA LEU A 46 -0.89 -3.76 8.82
C LEU A 46 -1.67 -3.75 10.13
N ASP A 47 -2.15 -4.91 10.61
CA ASP A 47 -2.78 -5.05 11.92
C ASP A 47 -1.84 -4.59 13.02
N ALA A 48 -0.58 -5.05 12.98
CA ALA A 48 0.44 -4.63 13.93
C ALA A 48 0.65 -3.11 13.90
N ALA A 49 0.72 -2.49 12.71
CA ALA A 49 0.86 -1.04 12.58
C ALA A 49 -0.33 -0.29 13.21
N ALA A 50 -1.56 -0.73 12.97
CA ALA A 50 -2.75 -0.14 13.59
C ALA A 50 -2.73 -0.26 15.12
N ILE A 51 -2.36 -1.43 15.64
CA ILE A 51 -2.20 -1.66 17.09
C ILE A 51 -1.15 -0.72 17.69
N GLN A 52 0.00 -0.55 17.02
CA GLN A 52 1.03 0.39 17.50
C GLN A 52 0.54 1.85 17.47
N GLY A 53 -0.21 2.23 16.44
CA GLY A 53 -0.85 3.53 16.36
C GLY A 53 -1.75 3.80 17.56
N ALA A 54 -2.64 2.86 17.87
CA ALA A 54 -3.56 2.95 19.00
C ALA A 54 -2.80 3.06 20.33
N ARG A 55 -1.80 2.20 20.55
CA ARG A 55 -0.93 2.24 21.74
C ARG A 55 -0.23 3.58 21.92
N GLY A 56 0.28 4.18 20.84
CA GLY A 56 0.93 5.49 20.87
C GLY A 56 -0.01 6.67 21.18
N ALA A 57 -1.33 6.47 21.19
CA ALA A 57 -2.34 7.50 21.47
C ALA A 57 -3.11 7.26 22.79
N GLY A 58 -2.71 6.29 23.61
CA GLY A 58 -3.37 5.98 24.88
C GLY A 58 -3.87 4.54 24.99
N GLY A 59 -3.71 3.73 23.93
CA GLY A 59 -4.14 2.33 23.90
C GLY A 59 -5.57 2.15 23.40
N GLY A 60 -6.13 0.97 23.66
CA GLY A 60 -7.44 0.56 23.15
C GLY A 60 -7.36 -0.47 22.02
N GLU A 61 -8.52 -0.93 21.58
CA GLU A 61 -8.66 -1.86 20.47
C GLU A 61 -8.47 -1.11 19.15
N ALA A 62 -7.56 -1.60 18.31
CA ALA A 62 -7.35 -1.03 16.99
C ALA A 62 -8.50 -1.45 16.05
N PRO A 63 -9.00 -0.55 15.19
CA PRO A 63 -10.00 -0.91 14.20
C PRO A 63 -9.41 -1.86 13.16
N SER A 64 -10.30 -2.59 12.47
CA SER A 64 -9.91 -3.42 11.33
C SER A 64 -9.23 -2.60 10.23
N VAL A 65 -8.23 -3.21 9.59
CA VAL A 65 -7.49 -2.68 8.44
C VAL A 65 -7.50 -3.64 7.25
N GLU A 66 -8.48 -4.55 7.18
CA GLU A 66 -8.65 -5.50 6.08
C GLU A 66 -8.84 -4.81 4.71
N ASP A 67 -9.52 -3.67 4.71
CA ASP A 67 -9.67 -2.81 3.53
C ASP A 67 -8.31 -2.26 3.04
N LEU A 68 -7.42 -1.89 3.97
CA LEU A 68 -6.07 -1.43 3.63
C LEU A 68 -5.21 -2.58 3.09
N ALA A 69 -5.33 -3.77 3.67
CA ALA A 69 -4.65 -4.96 3.16
C ALA A 69 -5.12 -5.29 1.73
N THR A 70 -6.43 -5.21 1.49
CA THR A 70 -7.02 -5.42 0.16
C THR A 70 -6.58 -4.35 -0.83
N ALA A 71 -6.54 -3.08 -0.43
CA ALA A 71 -6.09 -1.98 -1.27
C ALA A 71 -4.61 -2.15 -1.68
N LEU A 72 -3.71 -2.38 -0.71
CA LEU A 72 -2.29 -2.65 -0.98
C LEU A 72 -2.12 -3.84 -1.93
N ALA A 73 -2.82 -4.94 -1.66
CA ALA A 73 -2.74 -6.14 -2.46
C ALA A 73 -3.24 -5.92 -3.90
N SER A 74 -4.33 -5.17 -4.07
CA SER A 74 -4.88 -4.81 -5.37
C SER A 74 -3.91 -3.96 -6.17
N GLU A 75 -3.30 -2.94 -5.56
CA GLU A 75 -2.32 -2.09 -6.23
C GLU A 75 -1.10 -2.89 -6.72
N VAL A 76 -0.63 -3.87 -5.94
CA VAL A 76 0.46 -4.77 -6.35
C VAL A 76 0.04 -5.69 -7.49
N ALA A 77 -1.09 -6.38 -7.34
CA ALA A 77 -1.54 -7.36 -8.31
C ALA A 77 -1.91 -6.70 -9.64
N ASP A 78 -2.67 -5.61 -9.63
CA ASP A 78 -3.17 -4.96 -10.83
C ASP A 78 -2.05 -4.36 -11.68
N ASP A 79 -1.07 -3.70 -11.07
CA ASP A 79 0.07 -3.14 -11.81
C ASP A 79 0.97 -4.24 -12.38
N LEU A 80 1.24 -5.32 -11.62
CA LEU A 80 1.98 -6.47 -12.13
C LEU A 80 1.25 -7.12 -13.31
N ARG A 81 -0.06 -7.36 -13.19
CA ARG A 81 -0.89 -7.90 -14.28
C ARG A 81 -0.84 -7.02 -15.50
N ALA A 82 -0.97 -5.70 -15.34
CA ALA A 82 -0.91 -4.75 -16.45
C ALA A 82 0.47 -4.76 -17.14
N ARG A 83 1.57 -4.86 -16.38
CA ARG A 83 2.93 -4.98 -16.94
C ARG A 83 3.12 -6.30 -17.68
N LEU A 84 2.68 -7.41 -17.10
CA LEU A 84 2.80 -8.73 -17.70
C LEU A 84 1.92 -8.86 -18.95
N GLN A 85 0.72 -8.28 -18.97
CA GLN A 85 -0.11 -8.22 -20.16
C GLN A 85 0.61 -7.51 -21.31
N ARG A 86 1.19 -6.32 -21.06
CA ARG A 86 1.98 -5.61 -22.06
C ARG A 86 3.19 -6.41 -22.53
N ALA A 87 3.81 -7.19 -21.64
CA ALA A 87 4.94 -8.05 -22.00
C ALA A 87 4.50 -9.21 -22.91
N VAL A 88 3.36 -9.84 -22.62
CA VAL A 88 2.76 -10.88 -23.47
C VAL A 88 2.44 -10.32 -24.86
N ASP A 89 1.77 -9.17 -24.91
CA ASP A 89 1.38 -8.53 -26.18
C ASP A 89 2.60 -8.15 -27.03
N ALA A 90 3.68 -7.68 -26.39
CA ALA A 90 4.90 -7.24 -27.07
C ALA A 90 5.82 -8.40 -27.50
N ALA A 91 5.73 -9.56 -26.85
CA ALA A 91 6.58 -10.70 -27.14
C ALA A 91 6.17 -11.44 -28.42
N ASP A 92 4.95 -11.23 -28.93
CA ASP A 92 4.42 -11.85 -30.16
C ASP A 92 4.62 -13.38 -30.22
N GLY A 93 4.47 -14.04 -29.06
CA GLY A 93 4.64 -15.49 -28.90
C GLY A 93 6.09 -15.98 -28.73
N GLU A 94 7.07 -15.09 -28.70
CA GLU A 94 8.47 -15.44 -28.43
C GLU A 94 8.76 -15.57 -26.91
N GLU A 95 9.29 -16.72 -26.50
CA GLU A 95 9.53 -17.03 -25.09
C GLU A 95 10.65 -16.17 -24.47
N ALA A 96 11.77 -16.00 -25.18
CA ALA A 96 12.94 -15.31 -24.63
C ALA A 96 12.67 -13.81 -24.32
N PRO A 97 12.07 -13.02 -25.23
CA PRO A 97 11.66 -11.65 -24.92
C PRO A 97 10.67 -11.56 -23.75
N LEU A 98 9.70 -12.49 -23.69
CA LEU A 98 8.72 -12.54 -22.59
C LEU A 98 9.38 -12.82 -21.24
N GLN A 99 10.29 -13.80 -21.18
CA GLN A 99 11.04 -14.14 -19.98
C GLN A 99 11.82 -12.94 -19.43
N ASP A 100 12.51 -12.20 -20.31
CA ASP A 100 13.30 -11.04 -19.93
C ASP A 100 12.42 -9.89 -19.43
N ALA A 101 11.27 -9.65 -20.07
CA ALA A 101 10.30 -8.65 -19.67
C ALA A 101 9.67 -8.98 -18.30
N ILE A 102 9.25 -10.23 -18.07
CA ILE A 102 8.75 -10.70 -16.76
C ILE A 102 9.80 -10.48 -15.68
N SER A 103 11.05 -10.90 -15.96
CA SER A 103 12.14 -10.77 -15.01
C SER A 103 12.44 -9.32 -14.65
N SER A 104 12.31 -8.41 -15.62
CA SER A 104 12.50 -6.98 -15.43
C SER A 104 11.38 -6.38 -14.60
N ALA A 105 10.11 -6.70 -14.90
CA ALA A 105 8.95 -6.20 -14.15
C ALA A 105 9.02 -6.56 -12.66
N TYR A 106 9.29 -7.84 -12.33
CA TYR A 106 9.42 -8.27 -10.93
C TYR A 106 10.64 -7.67 -10.24
N ARG A 107 11.77 -7.51 -10.95
CA ARG A 107 12.97 -6.87 -10.39
C ARG A 107 12.68 -5.44 -10.00
N GLU A 108 12.11 -4.66 -10.92
CA GLU A 108 11.74 -3.27 -10.70
C GLU A 108 10.76 -3.12 -9.53
N TRP A 109 9.76 -4.01 -9.44
CA TRP A 109 8.85 -4.05 -8.31
C TRP A 109 9.57 -4.27 -6.98
N LYS A 110 10.50 -5.23 -6.92
CA LYS A 110 11.28 -5.54 -5.71
C LYS A 110 12.24 -4.41 -5.31
N THR A 111 12.80 -3.67 -6.28
CA THR A 111 13.81 -2.64 -6.02
C THR A 111 13.21 -1.26 -5.78
N SER A 112 12.16 -0.90 -6.52
CA SER A 112 11.72 0.50 -6.64
C SER A 112 10.32 0.73 -6.06
N TRP A 113 9.38 -0.20 -6.26
CA TRP A 113 7.96 0.04 -5.97
C TRP A 113 7.48 -0.54 -4.64
N ALA A 114 7.94 -1.74 -4.28
CA ALA A 114 7.40 -2.45 -3.12
C ALA A 114 7.61 -1.67 -1.81
N GLN A 115 8.76 -1.02 -1.63
CA GLN A 115 9.08 -0.38 -0.35
C GLN A 115 8.32 0.93 -0.13
N PRO A 116 8.26 1.89 -1.08
CA PRO A 116 7.42 3.08 -0.93
C PRO A 116 5.94 2.74 -0.71
N LEU A 117 5.40 1.81 -1.50
CA LEU A 117 3.98 1.45 -1.42
C LEU A 117 3.62 0.81 -0.06
N VAL A 118 4.40 -0.16 0.39
CA VAL A 118 4.17 -0.81 1.70
C VAL A 118 4.30 0.20 2.84
N ARG A 119 5.29 1.11 2.79
CA ARG A 119 5.43 2.17 3.80
C ARG A 119 4.19 3.06 3.88
N HIS A 120 3.64 3.44 2.73
CA HIS A 120 2.43 4.25 2.69
C HIS A 120 1.25 3.56 3.37
N HIS A 121 0.99 2.29 3.05
CA HIS A 121 -0.11 1.55 3.66
C HIS A 121 0.10 1.25 5.15
N LEU A 122 1.35 1.01 5.59
CA LEU A 122 1.67 0.93 7.02
C LEU A 122 1.41 2.24 7.75
N ALA A 123 1.75 3.39 7.15
CA ALA A 123 1.45 4.70 7.72
C ALA A 123 -0.06 4.94 7.82
N ARG A 124 -0.84 4.54 6.81
CA ARG A 124 -2.32 4.59 6.85
C ARG A 124 -2.88 3.76 8.00
N ALA A 125 -2.43 2.52 8.16
CA ALA A 125 -2.89 1.63 9.23
C ALA A 125 -2.54 2.19 10.61
N HIS A 126 -1.29 2.64 10.79
CA HIS A 126 -0.84 3.28 12.02
C HIS A 126 -1.64 4.53 12.36
N ALA A 127 -1.83 5.44 11.40
CA ALA A 127 -2.59 6.67 11.61
C ALA A 127 -4.06 6.39 11.95
N ARG A 128 -4.69 5.40 11.30
CA ARG A 128 -6.05 4.97 11.62
C ARG A 128 -6.17 4.44 13.05
N GLY A 129 -5.26 3.56 13.46
CA GLY A 129 -5.22 3.04 14.83
C GLY A 129 -5.01 4.14 15.86
N ARG A 130 -4.09 5.07 15.57
CA ARG A 130 -3.84 6.25 16.41
C ARG A 130 -5.10 7.10 16.53
N PHE A 131 -5.71 7.48 15.42
CA PHE A 131 -6.91 8.30 15.37
C PHE A 131 -8.05 7.68 16.16
N ALA A 132 -8.28 6.38 16.01
CA ALA A 132 -9.31 5.65 16.75
C ALA A 132 -9.14 5.79 18.27
N ALA A 133 -7.91 5.66 18.77
CA ALA A 133 -7.58 5.75 20.19
C ALA A 133 -7.63 7.18 20.78
N LEU A 134 -7.60 8.23 19.95
CA LEU A 134 -7.65 9.61 20.45
C LEU A 134 -9.00 9.91 21.14
N PRO A 135 -9.02 10.76 22.19
CA PRO A 135 -10.27 11.19 22.82
C PRO A 135 -11.14 12.02 21.85
N ALA A 136 -12.43 12.13 22.15
CA ALA A 136 -13.39 12.95 21.41
C ALA A 136 -13.24 14.45 21.75
N VAL A 137 -12.06 14.99 21.44
CA VAL A 137 -11.69 16.40 21.61
C VAL A 137 -11.24 16.97 20.26
N PRO A 138 -11.17 18.30 20.11
CA PRO A 138 -10.55 18.89 18.93
C PRO A 138 -9.12 18.39 18.73
N LEU A 139 -8.77 18.10 17.48
CA LEU A 139 -7.47 17.62 17.05
C LEU A 139 -6.79 18.68 16.21
N ARG A 140 -5.47 18.71 16.21
CA ARG A 140 -4.67 19.51 15.27
C ARG A 140 -3.79 18.60 14.43
N TRP A 141 -3.57 19.01 13.18
CA TRP A 141 -2.60 18.39 12.29
C TRP A 141 -1.20 18.85 12.66
N VAL A 142 -0.25 17.91 12.71
CA VAL A 142 1.16 18.17 12.98
C VAL A 142 1.95 17.66 11.81
N VAL A 143 2.63 18.59 11.13
CA VAL A 143 3.52 18.28 10.01
C VAL A 143 4.79 17.64 10.53
N ASP A 144 5.30 16.66 9.78
CA ASP A 144 6.62 16.11 10.02
C ASP A 144 7.66 17.02 9.36
N ASP A 145 8.42 17.76 10.17
CA ASP A 145 9.41 18.73 9.66
C ASP A 145 10.49 18.09 8.77
N ASP A 146 10.75 16.78 8.93
CA ASP A 146 11.70 16.03 8.11
C ASP A 146 11.12 15.66 6.72
N GLU A 147 9.81 15.76 6.53
CA GLU A 147 9.14 15.49 5.25
C GLU A 147 9.38 16.60 4.22
N GLY A 148 9.76 17.80 4.69
CA GLY A 148 9.87 19.01 3.88
C GLY A 148 8.52 19.72 3.71
N ALA A 149 8.52 20.88 3.04
CA ALA A 149 7.31 21.66 2.82
C ALA A 149 6.36 20.93 1.86
N CYS A 150 5.21 20.49 2.36
CA CYS A 150 4.14 19.91 1.56
C CYS A 150 2.89 20.80 1.66
N PRO A 151 2.43 21.42 0.55
CA PRO A 151 1.30 22.33 0.57
C PRO A 151 0.02 21.73 1.18
N ASP A 152 -0.29 20.47 0.85
CA ASP A 152 -1.46 19.77 1.38
C ASP A 152 -1.38 19.60 2.91
N CYS A 153 -0.18 19.28 3.42
CA CYS A 153 0.03 19.12 4.85
C CYS A 153 -0.02 20.47 5.58
N ASP A 154 0.53 21.52 4.97
CA ASP A 154 0.50 22.89 5.49
C ASP A 154 -0.94 23.42 5.55
N ASP A 155 -1.75 23.19 4.51
CA ASP A 155 -3.17 23.55 4.47
C ASP A 155 -3.94 22.92 5.62
N ASN A 156 -3.64 21.66 5.97
CA ASN A 156 -4.28 21.01 7.12
C ASN A 156 -3.93 21.65 8.47
N THR A 157 -2.76 22.29 8.60
CA THR A 157 -2.42 23.03 9.82
C THR A 157 -3.22 24.33 9.96
N LEU A 158 -3.63 24.95 8.85
CA LEU A 158 -4.38 26.21 8.83
C LEU A 158 -5.79 26.07 9.42
N ALA A 159 -6.32 24.84 9.49
CA ALA A 159 -7.61 24.56 10.10
C ALA A 159 -7.67 24.89 11.59
N GLY A 160 -6.51 24.87 12.28
CA GLY A 160 -6.46 24.90 13.73
C GLY A 160 -7.19 23.71 14.37
N PRO A 161 -7.71 23.86 15.60
CA PRO A 161 -8.41 22.78 16.29
C PRO A 161 -9.66 22.33 15.53
N THR A 162 -9.64 21.09 15.03
CA THR A 162 -10.70 20.48 14.21
C THR A 162 -11.41 19.38 15.01
N PRO A 163 -12.75 19.37 15.13
CA PRO A 163 -13.46 18.31 15.85
C PRO A 163 -13.11 16.91 15.31
N LYS A 164 -12.86 15.94 16.18
CA LYS A 164 -12.59 14.55 15.77
C LYS A 164 -13.72 14.01 14.88
N GLY A 165 -13.35 13.45 13.73
CA GLY A 165 -14.29 12.93 12.72
C GLY A 165 -14.79 13.96 11.72
N GLN A 166 -14.38 15.23 11.82
CA GLN A 166 -14.54 16.20 10.75
C GLN A 166 -13.30 16.16 9.84
N PRO A 167 -13.49 16.32 8.51
CA PRO A 167 -12.36 16.38 7.60
C PRO A 167 -11.55 17.67 7.82
N PHE A 168 -10.24 17.53 7.72
CA PHE A 168 -9.32 18.66 7.53
C PHE A 168 -9.47 19.24 6.10
N PRO A 169 -8.90 20.42 5.80
CA PRO A 169 -9.00 21.10 4.50
C PRO A 169 -8.75 20.25 3.27
N THR A 170 -7.83 19.28 3.32
CA THR A 170 -7.57 18.38 2.18
C THR A 170 -8.51 17.17 2.09
N GLY A 171 -9.51 17.10 2.98
CA GLY A 171 -10.62 16.14 2.95
C GLY A 171 -10.46 14.91 3.84
N GLN A 172 -9.30 14.69 4.45
CA GLN A 172 -9.06 13.54 5.32
C GLN A 172 -9.35 13.88 6.79
N GLU A 173 -9.86 12.93 7.56
CA GLU A 173 -10.05 13.08 9.02
C GLU A 173 -8.74 12.90 9.80
N HIS A 174 -7.77 12.20 9.21
CA HIS A 174 -6.46 11.92 9.76
C HIS A 174 -5.45 11.64 8.63
N PRO A 175 -4.13 11.72 8.90
CA PRO A 175 -3.09 11.39 7.93
C PRO A 175 -3.17 9.94 7.44
N PRO A 176 -2.51 9.59 6.33
CA PRO A 176 -1.77 10.47 5.43
C PRO A 176 -2.67 11.28 4.48
N ALA A 177 -2.25 12.50 4.11
CA ALA A 177 -2.90 13.30 3.06
C ALA A 177 -2.55 12.80 1.64
N HIS A 178 -1.33 12.29 1.46
CA HIS A 178 -0.81 11.77 0.19
C HIS A 178 0.17 10.61 0.41
N VAL A 179 0.63 9.99 -0.68
CA VAL A 179 1.69 8.98 -0.62
C VAL A 179 2.96 9.61 -0.08
N GLY A 180 3.55 9.00 0.96
CA GLY A 180 4.74 9.50 1.64
C GLY A 180 4.49 10.32 2.91
N CYS A 181 3.26 10.78 3.15
CA CYS A 181 2.90 11.59 4.30
C CYS A 181 3.18 10.90 5.64
N ARG A 182 3.99 11.56 6.47
CA ARG A 182 4.41 11.13 7.82
C ARG A 182 3.79 11.97 8.94
N CYS A 183 2.95 12.94 8.57
CA CYS A 183 2.23 13.79 9.51
C CYS A 183 1.40 12.99 10.50
N MET A 184 1.02 13.64 11.60
CA MET A 184 0.20 13.05 12.65
C MET A 184 -0.91 14.00 13.11
N VAL A 185 -1.99 13.45 13.66
CA VAL A 185 -2.96 14.23 14.43
C VAL A 185 -2.75 14.01 15.93
N VAL A 186 -2.92 15.08 16.69
CA VAL A 186 -2.80 15.10 18.15
C VAL A 186 -3.96 15.87 18.77
N PRO A 187 -4.34 15.58 20.04
CA PRO A 187 -5.29 16.40 20.77
C PRO A 187 -4.80 17.85 20.89
N GLU A 188 -5.73 18.80 20.78
CA GLU A 188 -5.47 20.19 21.16
C GLU A 188 -5.21 20.26 22.68
N PRO A 189 -4.12 20.92 23.13
CA PRO A 189 -3.91 21.16 24.55
C PRO A 189 -5.07 21.95 25.16
N ALA A 190 -5.43 21.63 26.41
CA ALA A 190 -6.43 22.37 27.17
C ALA A 190 -5.95 23.76 27.58
#